data_AF-A0A382ISM7-F1
#
_entry.id   AF-A0A382ISM7-F1
#
_cell.length_a   1.000
_cell.length_b   1.000
_cell.length_c   1.000
_cell.angle_alpha   90.00
_cell.angle_beta   90.00
_cell.angle_gamma   90.00
#
_symmetry.space_group_name_H-M   'P 1'
#
loop_
_entity.id
_entity.type
_entity.pdbx_description
1 polymer ?
#
loop_
_entity_poly.entity_id
_entity_poly.type
_entity_poly.pdbx_seq_one_letter_code
_entity_poly.pdbx_strand_id
1 'polypeptide(L)'
;MFFQGHRNFPAMVLQFILLLLFIMFYTYRARWNPIRPEFYPQKETVIVGHRGAPTLAPENTIESFTKAFETGVEGIELDVQLSKDGKLVVFHDCNLYNISGSPDQIEEMDYLEIRDLPNQNNCKIPLLEEVLEICPKDKFINIEIKTRHYSNIQLVKKVLTMVQKYE
;
A
#
# COMPACT_ATOMS: atom_id res chain seq x y z
N MET A 1 -61.93 -7.10 -24.03
CA MET A 1 -61.37 -5.99 -23.23
C MET A 1 -60.60 -6.58 -22.06
N PHE A 2 -59.40 -7.13 -22.28
CA PHE A 2 -58.54 -7.66 -21.22
C PHE A 2 -57.07 -7.56 -21.65
N PHE A 3 -56.19 -7.35 -20.66
CA PHE A 3 -54.73 -7.22 -20.68
C PHE A 3 -54.14 -5.80 -20.78
N GLN A 4 -54.32 -5.02 -19.70
CA GLN A 4 -53.33 -4.04 -19.25
C GLN A 4 -53.03 -4.30 -17.77
N GLY A 5 -52.11 -5.22 -17.46
CA GLY A 5 -51.84 -5.60 -16.06
C GLY A 5 -50.39 -5.91 -15.70
N HIS A 6 -49.42 -5.78 -16.61
CA HIS A 6 -48.05 -6.30 -16.40
C HIS A 6 -46.93 -5.27 -16.63
N ARG A 7 -47.22 -3.96 -16.65
CA ARG A 7 -46.18 -2.93 -16.91
C ARG A 7 -45.36 -2.53 -15.67
N ASN A 8 -45.77 -2.90 -14.45
CA ASN A 8 -45.13 -2.42 -13.21
C ASN A 8 -44.29 -3.47 -12.45
N PHE A 9 -44.38 -4.74 -12.82
CA PHE A 9 -43.62 -5.82 -12.16
C PHE A 9 -42.10 -5.59 -12.16
N PRO A 10 -41.44 -5.24 -13.29
CA PRO A 10 -40.00 -4.96 -13.28
C PRO A 10 -39.62 -3.74 -12.43
N ALA A 11 -40.50 -2.73 -12.35
CA ALA A 11 -40.28 -1.55 -11.51
C ALA A 11 -40.35 -1.89 -10.01
N MET A 12 -41.29 -2.74 -9.60
CA MET A 12 -41.40 -3.23 -8.22
C MET A 12 -40.18 -4.07 -7.81
N VAL A 13 -39.70 -4.95 -8.69
CA VAL A 13 -38.49 -5.74 -8.44
C VAL A 13 -37.27 -4.84 -8.27
N LEU A 14 -37.11 -3.82 -9.12
CA LEU A 14 -36.02 -2.86 -8.99
C LEU A 14 -36.11 -2.05 -7.69
N GLN A 15 -37.30 -1.56 -7.32
CA GLN A 15 -37.51 -0.85 -6.05
C GLN A 15 -37.17 -1.71 -4.83
N PHE A 16 -37.51 -3.00 -4.87
CA PHE A 16 -37.16 -3.94 -3.81
C PHE A 16 -35.65 -4.17 -3.71
N ILE A 17 -34.95 -4.33 -4.85
CA ILE A 17 -33.48 -4.43 -4.89
C ILE A 17 -32.83 -3.17 -4.31
N LEU A 18 -33.30 -1.98 -4.70
CA LEU A 18 -32.78 -0.72 -4.17
C LEU A 18 -33.01 -0.58 -2.67
N LEU A 19 -34.19 -0.99 -2.17
CA LEU A 19 -34.48 -1.01 -0.74
C LEU A 19 -33.55 -1.98 0.01
N LEU A 20 -33.28 -3.17 -0.54
CA LEU A 20 -32.33 -4.12 0.06
C LEU A 20 -30.91 -3.55 0.09
N LEU A 21 -30.44 -2.94 -1.00
CA LEU A 21 -29.13 -2.28 -1.05
C LEU A 21 -29.05 -1.13 -0.04
N PHE A 22 -30.12 -0.35 0.11
CA PHE A 22 -30.20 0.73 1.10
C PHE A 22 -30.14 0.19 2.53
N ILE A 23 -30.91 -0.85 2.86
CA ILE A 23 -30.87 -1.48 4.20
C ILE A 23 -29.49 -2.10 4.46
N MET A 24 -28.89 -2.76 3.47
CA MET A 24 -27.54 -3.32 3.57
C MET A 24 -26.50 -2.21 3.83
N PHE A 25 -26.55 -1.12 3.06
CA PHE A 25 -25.66 0.03 3.26
C PHE A 25 -25.86 0.70 4.63
N TYR A 26 -27.12 0.91 5.03
CA TYR A 26 -27.46 1.53 6.31
C TYR A 26 -27.00 0.66 7.49
N THR A 27 -27.25 -0.65 7.44
CA THR A 27 -26.80 -1.58 8.49
C THR A 27 -25.28 -1.72 8.53
N TYR A 28 -24.60 -1.75 7.38
CA TYR A 28 -23.14 -1.68 7.30
C TYR A 28 -22.61 -0.41 7.96
N ARG A 29 -23.17 0.76 7.62
CA ARG A 29 -22.74 2.04 8.19
C ARG A 29 -23.03 2.14 9.69
N ALA A 30 -24.22 1.73 10.13
CA ALA A 30 -24.62 1.77 11.53
C ALA A 30 -23.80 0.81 12.40
N ARG A 31 -23.28 -0.28 11.81
CA ARG A 31 -22.39 -1.24 12.47
C ARG A 31 -20.91 -1.00 12.17
N TRP A 32 -20.58 0.08 11.45
CA TRP A 32 -19.20 0.42 11.12
C TRP A 32 -18.50 0.90 12.40
N ASN A 33 -17.78 -0.02 13.02
CA ASN A 33 -16.96 0.22 14.20
C ASN A 33 -15.53 -0.23 13.89
N PRO A 34 -14.74 0.59 13.17
CA PRO A 34 -13.39 0.22 12.79
C PRO A 34 -12.55 0.08 14.05
N ILE A 35 -12.02 -1.12 14.27
CA ILE A 35 -11.13 -1.37 15.40
C ILE A 35 -9.79 -0.75 15.05
N ARG A 36 -9.31 0.17 15.89
CA ARG A 36 -7.95 0.68 15.80
C ARG A 36 -6.99 -0.46 16.16
N PRO A 37 -6.06 -0.84 15.28
CA PRO A 37 -5.06 -1.85 15.64
C PRO A 37 -4.24 -1.44 16.86
N GLU A 38 -3.91 -2.40 17.72
CA GLU A 38 -3.23 -2.16 19.00
C GLU A 38 -1.80 -1.63 18.82
N PHE A 39 -1.16 -1.92 17.68
CA PHE A 39 0.19 -1.44 17.37
C PHE A 39 0.28 0.07 17.14
N TYR A 40 -0.85 0.76 16.94
CA TYR A 40 -0.85 2.22 16.86
C TYR A 40 -0.82 2.83 18.27
N PRO A 41 -0.02 3.89 18.49
CA PRO A 41 0.00 4.60 19.77
C PRO A 41 -1.40 5.11 20.14
N GLN A 42 -1.79 4.99 21.42
CA GLN A 42 -3.10 5.42 21.93
C GLN A 42 -3.20 6.94 22.10
N LYS A 43 -3.15 7.66 20.99
CA LYS A 43 -3.27 9.12 20.89
C LYS A 43 -4.25 9.53 19.81
N GLU A 44 -4.74 10.77 19.86
CA GLU A 44 -5.73 11.28 18.90
C GLU A 44 -5.21 11.28 17.46
N THR A 45 -3.94 11.58 17.23
CA THR A 45 -3.34 11.64 15.89
C THR A 45 -2.00 10.93 15.84
N VAL A 46 -1.83 10.01 14.89
CA VAL A 46 -0.58 9.31 14.61
C VAL A 46 0.16 10.02 13.49
N ILE A 47 1.45 10.28 13.69
CA ILE A 47 2.33 10.93 12.72
C ILE A 47 3.15 9.84 12.07
N VAL A 48 3.05 9.76 10.75
CA VAL A 48 3.70 8.75 9.93
C VAL A 48 4.55 9.44 8.89
N GLY A 49 5.81 9.03 8.78
CA GLY A 49 6.67 9.44 7.69
C GLY A 49 6.20 8.81 6.38
N HIS A 50 5.35 9.51 5.62
CA HIS A 50 4.87 9.05 4.31
C HIS A 50 6.04 8.94 3.34
N ARG A 51 6.36 7.70 2.92
CA ARG A 51 7.58 7.34 2.19
C ARG A 51 8.87 7.81 2.87
N GLY A 52 8.86 7.87 4.20
CA GLY A 52 9.91 8.43 5.04
C GLY A 52 9.77 9.95 5.25
N ALA A 53 10.84 10.70 5.00
CA ALA A 53 10.92 12.15 5.10
C ALA A 53 11.32 12.77 3.73
N PRO A 54 10.41 12.78 2.74
CA PRO A 54 10.68 13.22 1.35
C PRO A 54 11.17 14.66 1.22
N THR A 55 10.94 15.49 2.24
CA THR A 55 11.43 16.88 2.30
C THR A 55 12.90 16.97 2.71
N LEU A 56 13.47 15.91 3.30
CA LEU A 56 14.83 15.85 3.82
C LEU A 56 15.75 14.94 3.02
N ALA A 57 15.21 13.87 2.44
CA ALA A 57 15.92 12.93 1.58
C ALA A 57 14.95 12.28 0.59
N PRO A 58 15.43 11.67 -0.51
CA PRO A 58 14.55 11.09 -1.53
C PRO A 58 13.61 10.04 -0.96
N GLU A 59 12.33 10.11 -1.33
CA GLU A 59 11.29 9.19 -0.84
C GLU A 59 11.66 7.70 -1.02
N ASN A 60 11.13 6.84 -0.14
CA ASN A 60 11.35 5.39 -0.22
C ASN A 60 12.84 4.97 -0.22
N THR A 61 13.71 5.73 0.44
CA THR A 61 15.13 5.38 0.64
C THR A 61 15.46 5.15 2.11
N ILE A 62 16.53 4.37 2.38
CA ILE A 62 17.07 4.17 3.74
C ILE A 62 17.37 5.51 4.42
N GLU A 63 17.90 6.49 3.68
CA GLU A 63 18.17 7.83 4.20
C GLU A 63 16.89 8.54 4.62
N SER A 64 15.86 8.52 3.77
CA SER A 64 14.55 9.11 4.06
C SER A 64 13.87 8.49 5.28
N PHE A 65 13.92 7.16 5.42
CA PHE A 65 13.40 6.49 6.60
C PHE A 65 14.19 6.81 7.88
N THR A 66 15.53 6.83 7.79
CA THR A 66 16.40 7.22 8.90
C THR A 66 16.09 8.64 9.36
N LYS A 67 15.98 9.58 8.42
CA LYS A 67 15.60 10.97 8.69
C LYS A 67 14.21 11.07 9.32
N ALA A 68 13.24 10.28 8.86
CA ALA A 68 11.91 10.24 9.46
C ALA A 68 11.99 9.82 10.94
N PHE A 69 12.71 8.76 11.27
CA PHE A 69 12.88 8.30 12.66
C PHE A 69 13.57 9.36 13.54
N GLU A 70 14.57 10.07 13.00
CA GLU A 70 15.23 11.19 13.69
C GLU A 70 14.25 12.34 14.05
N THR A 71 13.17 12.53 13.28
CA THR A 71 12.14 13.55 13.58
C THR A 71 11.13 13.13 14.65
N GLY A 72 11.19 11.90 15.15
CA GLY A 72 10.31 11.43 16.23
C GLY A 72 8.93 10.94 15.79
N VAL A 73 8.72 10.65 14.50
CA VAL A 73 7.47 10.00 14.01
C VAL A 73 7.20 8.69 14.74
N GLU A 74 5.95 8.23 14.78
CA GLU A 74 5.60 6.95 15.43
C GLU A 74 5.70 5.75 14.51
N GLY A 75 5.81 6.00 13.21
CA GLY A 75 6.06 4.99 12.21
C GLY A 75 6.41 5.60 10.88
N ILE A 76 6.74 4.75 9.93
CA ILE A 76 6.93 5.12 8.53
C ILE A 76 5.89 4.41 7.67
N GLU A 77 5.61 4.99 6.52
CA GLU A 77 4.86 4.35 5.46
C GLU A 77 5.79 4.14 4.26
N LEU A 78 5.57 3.06 3.53
CA LEU A 78 6.36 2.69 2.37
C LEU A 78 5.53 1.92 1.35
N ASP A 79 6.00 1.93 0.10
CA ASP A 79 5.37 1.25 -1.03
C ASP A 79 6.19 0.02 -1.43
N VAL A 80 5.59 -1.18 -1.48
CA VAL A 80 6.30 -2.40 -1.90
C VAL A 80 5.77 -2.96 -3.19
N GLN A 81 6.70 -3.29 -4.09
CA GLN A 81 6.49 -3.99 -5.35
C GLN A 81 7.35 -5.25 -5.43
N LEU A 82 7.10 -6.08 -6.43
CA LEU A 82 7.86 -7.29 -6.68
C LEU A 82 8.69 -7.12 -7.97
N SER A 83 9.99 -7.35 -7.91
CA SER A 83 10.85 -7.42 -9.10
C SER A 83 10.63 -8.73 -9.86
N LYS A 84 11.19 -8.83 -11.08
CA LYS A 84 11.16 -10.05 -11.92
C LYS A 84 11.79 -11.26 -11.22
N ASP A 85 12.94 -11.07 -10.59
CA ASP A 85 13.62 -12.09 -9.78
C ASP A 85 12.97 -12.29 -8.39
N GLY A 86 11.85 -11.59 -8.13
CA GLY A 86 10.99 -11.83 -7.00
C GLY A 86 11.48 -11.21 -5.69
N LYS A 87 12.25 -10.13 -5.76
CA LYS A 87 12.66 -9.34 -4.60
C LYS A 87 11.58 -8.32 -4.25
N LEU A 88 11.43 -8.04 -2.96
CA LEU A 88 10.49 -7.03 -2.45
C LEU A 88 11.17 -5.67 -2.51
N VAL A 89 10.85 -4.90 -3.53
CA VAL A 89 11.47 -3.59 -3.83
C VAL A 89 10.61 -2.48 -3.25
N VAL A 90 11.22 -1.52 -2.56
CA VAL A 90 10.52 -0.38 -1.95
C VAL A 90 10.54 0.81 -2.90
N PHE A 91 9.44 1.02 -3.62
CA PHE A 91 9.32 2.05 -4.63
C PHE A 91 7.85 2.31 -4.99
N HIS A 92 7.47 3.57 -5.21
CA HIS A 92 6.07 3.97 -5.40
C HIS A 92 5.53 3.68 -6.81
N ASP A 93 6.21 4.17 -7.83
CA ASP A 93 5.72 4.13 -9.21
C ASP A 93 5.95 2.75 -9.85
N CYS A 94 5.08 2.34 -10.77
CA CYS A 94 5.25 1.05 -11.45
C CYS A 94 6.48 1.02 -12.38
N ASN A 95 6.95 2.19 -12.82
CA ASN A 95 8.09 2.36 -13.70
C ASN A 95 9.08 3.38 -13.14
N LEU A 96 10.30 3.35 -13.68
CA LEU A 96 11.43 4.11 -13.16
C LEU A 96 11.61 5.48 -13.85
N TYR A 97 10.62 5.93 -14.63
CA TYR A 97 10.75 7.10 -15.49
C TYR A 97 11.09 8.37 -14.70
N ASN A 98 10.48 8.54 -13.54
CA ASN A 98 10.66 9.72 -12.70
C ASN A 98 12.07 9.84 -12.09
N ILE A 99 12.83 8.75 -12.01
CA ILE A 99 14.16 8.76 -11.37
C ILE A 99 15.32 8.52 -12.35
N SER A 100 15.10 7.74 -13.41
CA SER A 100 16.15 7.35 -14.37
C SER A 100 15.77 7.62 -15.83
N GLY A 101 14.53 8.05 -16.10
CA GLY A 101 13.99 8.18 -17.45
C GLY A 101 13.69 6.84 -18.13
N SER A 102 13.92 5.70 -17.46
CA SER A 102 13.58 4.39 -18.02
C SER A 102 12.05 4.16 -17.99
N PRO A 103 11.44 3.71 -19.10
CA PRO A 103 10.04 3.30 -19.13
C PRO A 103 9.81 1.89 -18.55
N ASP A 104 10.88 1.19 -18.16
CA ASP A 104 10.83 -0.19 -17.71
C ASP A 104 10.05 -0.31 -16.39
N GLN A 105 9.31 -1.42 -16.27
CA GLN A 105 8.49 -1.71 -15.10
C GLN A 105 9.31 -2.47 -14.06
N ILE A 106 9.06 -2.21 -12.77
CA ILE A 106 9.70 -2.93 -11.66
C ILE A 106 9.51 -4.45 -11.81
N GLU A 107 8.30 -4.88 -12.18
CA GLU A 107 7.94 -6.29 -12.32
C GLU A 107 8.67 -7.04 -13.47
N GLU A 108 9.32 -6.30 -14.37
CA GLU A 108 10.00 -6.83 -15.55
C GLU A 108 11.54 -6.75 -15.47
N MET A 109 12.08 -6.20 -14.37
CA MET A 109 13.53 -6.04 -14.15
C MET A 109 14.02 -6.89 -12.97
N ASP A 110 15.25 -7.38 -13.07
CA ASP A 110 15.90 -8.03 -11.92
C ASP A 110 16.37 -6.96 -10.93
N TYR A 111 16.35 -7.26 -9.63
CA TYR A 111 16.69 -6.25 -8.61
C TYR A 111 18.09 -5.66 -8.77
N LEU A 112 19.07 -6.43 -9.24
CA LEU A 112 20.42 -5.90 -9.49
C LEU A 112 20.41 -4.77 -10.52
N GLU A 113 19.59 -4.90 -11.56
CA GLU A 113 19.41 -3.86 -12.58
C GLU A 113 18.73 -2.63 -11.97
N ILE A 114 17.66 -2.85 -11.18
CA ILE A 114 16.93 -1.78 -10.49
C ILE A 114 17.85 -1.00 -9.53
N ARG A 115 18.64 -1.72 -8.73
CA ARG A 115 19.53 -1.15 -7.70
C ARG A 115 20.64 -0.30 -8.32
N ASP A 116 21.18 -0.73 -9.45
CA ASP A 116 22.33 -0.09 -10.09
C ASP A 116 21.91 0.95 -11.16
N LEU A 117 20.61 1.24 -11.27
CA LEU A 117 20.10 2.28 -12.17
C LEU A 117 20.65 3.67 -11.80
N PRO A 118 21.27 4.37 -12.76
CA PRO A 118 21.65 5.76 -12.59
C PRO A 118 20.43 6.61 -12.28
N ASN A 119 20.49 7.40 -11.21
CA ASN A 119 19.46 8.37 -10.84
C ASN A 119 20.11 9.65 -10.31
N GLN A 120 19.34 10.74 -10.32
CA GLN A 120 19.84 12.09 -10.03
C GLN A 120 20.47 12.23 -8.64
N ASN A 121 19.98 11.46 -7.66
CA ASN A 121 20.42 11.54 -6.27
C ASN A 121 21.45 10.46 -5.90
N ASN A 122 21.83 9.60 -6.86
CA ASN A 122 22.66 8.42 -6.64
C ASN A 122 22.20 7.55 -5.46
N CYS A 123 20.88 7.53 -5.20
CA CYS A 123 20.27 6.78 -4.13
C CYS A 123 19.93 5.37 -4.60
N LYS A 124 20.18 4.38 -3.75
CA LYS A 124 19.77 2.99 -4.03
C LYS A 124 18.31 2.82 -3.65
N ILE A 125 17.54 2.20 -4.53
CA ILE A 125 16.18 1.73 -4.21
C ILE A 125 16.34 0.53 -3.27
N PRO A 126 15.83 0.59 -2.03
CA PRO A 126 16.06 -0.47 -1.06
C PRO A 126 15.11 -1.65 -1.25
N LEU A 127 15.52 -2.80 -0.71
CA LEU A 127 14.64 -3.91 -0.43
C LEU A 127 13.84 -3.67 0.86
N LEU A 128 12.68 -4.31 0.96
CA LEU A 128 11.89 -4.29 2.19
C LEU A 128 12.72 -4.77 3.39
N GLU A 129 13.53 -5.81 3.21
CA GLU A 129 14.42 -6.37 4.24
C GLU A 129 15.34 -5.30 4.84
N GLU A 130 15.96 -4.47 4.00
CA GLU A 130 16.86 -3.38 4.43
C GLU A 130 16.10 -2.32 5.24
N VAL A 131 14.83 -2.05 4.91
CA VAL A 131 13.99 -1.12 5.68
C VAL A 131 13.55 -1.72 7.01
N LEU A 132 13.23 -3.02 7.05
CA LEU A 132 12.88 -3.72 8.30
C LEU A 132 14.08 -3.75 9.28
N GLU A 133 15.30 -3.92 8.78
CA GLU A 133 16.52 -3.96 9.60
C GLU A 133 16.81 -2.65 10.33
N ILE A 134 16.53 -1.50 9.71
CA ILE A 134 16.78 -0.18 10.31
C ILE A 134 15.64 0.31 11.20
N CYS A 135 14.47 -0.35 11.15
CA CYS A 135 13.30 0.12 11.86
C CYS A 135 13.48 -0.06 13.37
N PRO A 136 13.35 1.01 14.19
CA PRO A 136 13.36 0.88 15.63
C PRO A 136 12.19 0.02 16.12
N LYS A 137 12.44 -0.79 17.16
CA LYS A 137 11.47 -1.77 17.68
C LYS A 137 10.19 -1.16 18.27
N ASP A 138 10.22 0.12 18.63
CA ASP A 138 9.09 0.88 19.17
C ASP A 138 8.29 1.63 18.08
N LYS A 139 8.64 1.46 16.81
CA LYS A 139 7.98 2.09 15.65
C LYS A 139 7.24 1.05 14.84
N PHE A 140 6.11 1.45 14.25
CA PHE A 140 5.40 0.61 13.28
C PHE A 140 5.79 0.96 11.84
N ILE A 141 5.54 0.04 10.93
CA ILE A 141 5.67 0.26 9.49
C ILE A 141 4.30 0.01 8.85
N ASN A 142 3.83 0.97 8.07
CA ASN A 142 2.69 0.81 7.19
C ASN A 142 3.19 0.42 5.79
N ILE A 143 2.88 -0.81 5.36
CA ILE A 143 3.34 -1.34 4.08
C ILE A 143 2.19 -1.27 3.07
N GLU A 144 2.26 -0.37 2.09
CA GLU A 144 1.34 -0.35 0.97
C GLU A 144 1.73 -1.44 -0.06
N ILE A 145 0.76 -2.28 -0.41
CA ILE A 145 0.92 -3.31 -1.45
C ILE A 145 0.61 -2.71 -2.82
N LYS A 146 1.66 -2.37 -3.58
CA LYS A 146 1.52 -1.90 -4.96
C LYS A 146 1.50 -3.09 -5.90
N THR A 147 0.31 -3.45 -6.37
CA THR A 147 0.17 -4.43 -7.45
C THR A 147 -0.77 -3.92 -8.53
N ARG A 148 -0.42 -4.19 -9.80
CA ARG A 148 -1.28 -3.91 -10.95
C ARG A 148 -2.34 -4.98 -11.17
N HIS A 149 -2.16 -6.14 -10.54
CA HIS A 149 -3.00 -7.30 -10.71
C HIS A 149 -3.66 -7.66 -9.38
N TYR A 150 -4.96 -7.41 -9.27
CA TYR A 150 -5.74 -7.73 -8.06
C TYR A 150 -5.58 -9.20 -7.60
N SER A 151 -5.36 -10.13 -8.54
CA SER A 151 -5.15 -11.55 -8.25
C SER A 151 -3.71 -11.93 -7.90
N ASN A 152 -2.75 -11.00 -7.93
CA ASN A 152 -1.34 -11.29 -7.62
C ASN A 152 -1.12 -11.39 -6.11
N ILE A 153 -1.42 -12.58 -5.59
CA ILE A 153 -1.20 -12.96 -4.20
C ILE A 153 0.27 -13.20 -3.85
N GLN A 154 1.18 -13.26 -4.84
CA GLN A 154 2.58 -13.59 -4.60
C GLN A 154 3.29 -12.49 -3.80
N LEU A 155 3.04 -11.23 -4.15
CA LEU A 155 3.55 -10.07 -3.43
C LEU A 155 3.14 -10.12 -1.95
N VAL A 156 1.83 -10.26 -1.69
CA VAL A 156 1.28 -10.34 -0.33
C VAL A 156 1.90 -11.50 0.44
N LYS A 157 1.98 -12.71 -0.16
CA LYS A 157 2.59 -13.87 0.48
C LYS A 157 4.06 -13.62 0.85
N LYS A 158 4.83 -13.01 -0.05
CA LYS A 158 6.24 -12.69 0.19
C LYS A 158 6.42 -11.63 1.27
N VAL A 159 5.59 -10.59 1.28
CA VAL A 159 5.60 -9.58 2.35
C VAL A 159 5.28 -10.23 3.69
N LEU A 160 4.25 -11.07 3.77
CA LEU A 160 3.91 -11.80 5.01
C LEU A 160 5.07 -12.67 5.49
N THR A 161 5.67 -13.48 4.61
CA THR A 161 6.84 -14.30 4.96
C THR A 161 8.04 -13.46 5.38
N MET A 162 8.22 -12.27 4.81
CA MET A 162 9.31 -11.36 5.20
C MET A 162 9.05 -10.79 6.59
N VAL A 163 7.88 -10.20 6.83
CA VAL A 163 7.53 -9.57 8.11
C VAL A 163 7.56 -10.57 9.27
N GLN A 164 7.09 -11.81 9.05
CA GLN A 164 7.15 -12.90 10.05
C GLN A 164 8.57 -13.27 10.52
N LYS A 165 9.62 -12.90 9.77
CA LYS A 165 11.02 -13.11 10.21
C LYS A 165 11.49 -12.06 11.22
N TYR A 166 10.79 -10.93 11.31
CA TYR A 166 11.13 -9.79 12.15
C TYR A 166 10.18 -9.62 13.35
N GLU A 167 9.17 -10.49 13.48
CA GLU A 167 8.39 -10.69 14.71
C GLU A 167 9.18 -11.50 15.75
#